data_AF-A0A5Q7DSQ3-F1
#
_entry.id   AF-A0A5Q7DSQ3-F1
#
_cell.length_a   1.000
_cell.length_b   1.000
_cell.length_c   1.000
_cell.angle_alpha   90.00
_cell.angle_beta   90.00
_cell.angle_gamma   90.00
#
_symmetry.space_group_name_H-M   'P 1'
#
loop_
_entity.id
_entity.type
_entity.pdbx_description
1 polymer ?
#
loop_
_entity_poly.entity_id
_entity_poly.type
_entity_poly.pdbx_seq_one_letter_code
_entity_poly.pdbx_strand_id
1 'polypeptide(L)' 'AEAQRQSLIDAAMASISLIQLKLQARRKLTQAETTRLNAVLDYIDAVMATDTSTAPVVIWPVPPETV' A
#
# COMPACT_ATOMS: atom_id res chain seq x y z
N ALA A 1 5.38 17.04 -3.07
CA ALA A 1 5.40 15.85 -2.19
C ALA A 1 4.02 15.22 -2.06
N GLU A 2 2.96 15.98 -1.77
CA GLU A 2 1.62 15.41 -1.55
C GLU A 2 1.04 14.62 -2.73
N ALA A 3 1.19 15.13 -3.97
CA ALA A 3 0.75 14.39 -5.16
C ALA A 3 1.48 13.05 -5.34
N GLN A 4 2.75 12.98 -4.93
CA GLN A 4 3.52 11.73 -4.95
C GLN A 4 3.02 10.77 -3.86
N ARG A 5 2.71 11.29 -2.66
CA ARG A 5 2.07 10.50 -1.59
C ARG A 5 0.81 9.81 -2.11
N GLN A 6 -0.08 10.60 -2.74
CA GLN A 6 -1.33 10.08 -3.28
C GLN A 6 -1.08 9.02 -4.36
N SER A 7 -0.14 9.26 -5.27
CA SER A 7 0.21 8.29 -6.30
C SER A 7 0.75 6.97 -5.73
N LEU A 8 1.53 7.01 -4.64
CA LEU A 8 2.03 5.82 -3.97
C LEU A 8 0.91 5.03 -3.28
N ILE A 9 -0.05 5.74 -2.66
CA ILE A 9 -1.24 5.13 -2.06
C ILE A 9 -2.11 4.50 -3.15
N ASP A 10 -2.35 5.19 -4.26
CA ASP A 10 -3.16 4.68 -5.38
C ASP A 10 -2.53 3.41 -5.99
N ALA A 11 -1.21 3.40 -6.18
CA ALA A 11 -0.47 2.23 -6.67
C ALA A 11 -0.52 1.05 -5.68
N ALA A 12 -0.41 1.33 -4.38
CA ALA A 12 -0.53 0.33 -3.32
C ALA A 12 -1.93 -0.30 -3.30
N MET A 13 -2.98 0.53 -3.42
CA MET A 13 -4.38 0.09 -3.49
C MET A 13 -4.66 -0.73 -4.76
N ALA A 14 -4.10 -0.33 -5.90
CA ALA A 14 -4.19 -1.10 -7.14
C ALA A 14 -3.57 -2.50 -6.99
N SER A 15 -2.46 -2.61 -6.24
CA SER A 15 -1.79 -3.90 -5.98
C SER A 15 -2.62 -4.89 -5.16
N ILE A 16 -3.65 -4.45 -4.42
CA ILE A 16 -4.53 -5.32 -3.62
C ILE A 16 -5.97 -5.40 -4.15
N SER A 17 -6.25 -4.82 -5.32
CA SER A 17 -7.61 -4.82 -5.90
C SER A 17 -8.16 -6.23 -6.16
N LEU A 18 -7.30 -7.18 -6.52
CA LEU A 18 -7.71 -8.59 -6.67
C LEU A 18 -8.12 -9.22 -5.33
N ILE A 19 -7.43 -8.88 -4.24
CA ILE A 19 -7.75 -9.36 -2.89
C ILE A 19 -9.10 -8.78 -2.46
N GLN A 20 -9.35 -7.49 -2.73
CA GLN A 20 -10.65 -6.86 -2.48
C GLN A 20 -11.78 -7.54 -3.24
N LEU A 21 -11.57 -7.88 -4.52
CA LEU A 21 -12.56 -8.62 -5.32
C LEU A 21 -12.88 -9.99 -4.72
N LYS A 22 -11.86 -10.70 -4.20
CA LYS A 22 -12.04 -11.98 -3.52
C LYS A 22 -12.84 -11.83 -2.22
N LEU A 23 -12.57 -10.78 -1.44
CA LEU A 23 -13.32 -10.46 -0.22
C LEU A 23 -14.79 -10.12 -0.53
N GLN A 24 -15.05 -9.34 -1.58
CA GLN A 24 -16.40 -9.04 -2.06
C GLN A 24 -17.15 -10.31 -2.50
N ALA A 25 -16.44 -11.24 -3.14
CA ALA A 25 -16.95 -12.56 -3.49
C ALA A 25 -17.06 -13.54 -2.29
N ARG A 26 -16.79 -13.08 -1.06
CA ARG A 26 -16.74 -13.88 0.18
C ARG A 26 -15.82 -15.11 0.11
N ARG A 27 -14.77 -15.04 -0.71
CA ARG A 27 -13.73 -16.08 -0.78
C ARG A 27 -12.78 -15.95 0.41
N LYS A 28 -12.31 -17.09 0.90
CA LYS A 28 -11.20 -17.11 1.86
C LYS A 28 -9.91 -16.69 1.15
N LEU A 29 -9.15 -15.81 1.80
CA LEU A 29 -7.82 -15.45 1.35
C LEU A 29 -6.84 -16.58 1.66
N THR A 30 -5.87 -16.77 0.79
CA THR A 30 -4.70 -17.61 1.03
C THR A 30 -3.72 -16.89 1.97
N GLN A 31 -2.81 -17.64 2.60
CA GLN A 31 -1.78 -17.05 3.46
C GLN A 31 -0.95 -15.99 2.73
N ALA A 32 -0.60 -16.23 1.47
CA ALA A 32 0.15 -15.28 0.64
C ALA A 32 -0.62 -13.98 0.42
N GLU A 33 -1.94 -14.06 0.18
CA GLU A 33 -2.79 -12.88 -0.01
C GLU A 33 -2.97 -12.09 1.28
N THR A 34 -3.18 -12.75 2.42
CA THR A 34 -3.23 -12.08 3.72
C THR A 34 -1.91 -11.38 4.03
N THR A 35 -0.79 -12.03 3.74
CA THR A 35 0.56 -11.46 3.93
C THR A 35 0.75 -10.22 3.05
N ARG A 36 0.38 -10.30 1.76
CA ARG A 36 0.44 -9.18 0.84
C ARG A 36 -0.48 -8.03 1.25
N LEU A 37 -1.70 -8.33 1.67
CA LEU A 37 -2.65 -7.33 2.14
C LEU A 37 -2.08 -6.57 3.34
N ASN A 38 -1.58 -7.27 4.35
CA ASN A 38 -1.00 -6.65 5.54
C ASN A 38 0.23 -5.79 5.18
N ALA A 39 1.15 -6.31 4.36
CA ALA A 39 2.33 -5.56 3.95
C ALA A 39 1.99 -4.27 3.17
N VAL A 40 0.93 -4.31 2.36
CA VAL A 40 0.45 -3.12 1.63
C VAL A 40 -0.20 -2.11 2.57
N LEU A 41 -0.98 -2.56 3.56
CA LEU A 41 -1.54 -1.68 4.58
C LEU A 41 -0.43 -1.02 5.42
N ASP A 42 0.57 -1.78 5.86
CA ASP A 42 1.74 -1.27 6.59
C ASP A 42 2.50 -0.22 5.76
N TYR A 43 2.63 -0.45 4.45
CA TYR A 43 3.24 0.49 3.52
C TYR A 43 2.45 1.79 3.40
N ILE A 44 1.12 1.72 3.27
CA ILE A 44 0.26 2.91 3.21
C ILE A 44 0.39 3.72 4.50
N ASP A 45 0.37 3.07 5.66
CA ASP A 45 0.55 3.72 6.96
C ASP A 45 1.92 4.43 7.03
N ALA A 46 2.99 3.79 6.56
CA ALA A 46 4.33 4.40 6.49
C ALA A 46 4.38 5.60 5.53
N VAL A 47 3.72 5.52 4.36
CA VAL A 47 3.62 6.62 3.38
C VAL A 47 2.86 7.81 3.98
N MET A 48 1.78 7.55 4.72
CA MET A 48 1.00 8.59 5.39
C MET A 48 1.75 9.23 6.56
N ALA A 49 2.54 8.44 7.31
CA ALA A 49 3.36 8.93 8.42
C ALA A 49 4.61 9.70 7.95
N THR A 50 4.99 9.61 6.68
CA THR A 50 6.16 10.32 6.13
C THR A 50 5.89 11.82 6.14
N ASP A 51 6.69 12.61 6.89
CA ASP A 51 6.56 14.07 6.92
C ASP A 51 6.99 14.69 5.57
N THR A 52 6.05 15.37 4.92
CA THR A 52 6.23 16.02 3.62
C THR A 52 6.33 17.55 3.73
N SER A 53 6.17 18.10 4.93
CA SER A 53 5.95 19.52 5.19
C SER A 53 7.26 20.30 5.27
N THR A 54 8.33 19.67 5.74
CA THR A 54 9.59 20.36 6.08
C THR A 54 10.81 19.89 5.28
N ALA A 55 10.69 18.81 4.50
CA ALA A 55 11.83 18.18 3.84
C ALA A 55 12.02 18.67 2.38
N PRO A 56 13.21 19.15 1.99
CA PRO A 56 13.52 19.49 0.60
C PRO A 56 13.57 18.26 -0.33
N VAL A 57 13.79 17.06 0.25
CA VAL A 57 13.69 15.76 -0.42
C VAL A 57 12.93 14.82 0.52
N VAL A 58 11.82 14.27 0.05
CA VAL A 58 11.02 13.31 0.83
C VAL A 58 11.50 11.90 0.51
N ILE A 59 11.89 11.15 1.55
CA ILE A 59 12.25 9.74 1.43
C ILE A 59 11.00 8.91 1.69
N TRP A 60 10.50 8.27 0.63
CA TRP A 60 9.34 7.39 0.71
C TRP A 60 9.74 5.99 1.17
N PRO A 61 8.86 5.27 1.89
CA PRO A 61 9.07 3.87 2.19
C PRO A 61 9.17 3.06 0.90
N VAL A 62 9.76 1.87 1.00
CA VAL A 62 9.88 0.95 -0.13
C VAL A 62 8.61 0.10 -0.23
N PRO A 63 7.96 0.02 -1.41
CA PRO A 63 6.79 -0.83 -1.57
C PRO A 63 7.15 -2.31 -1.40
N PRO A 64 6.25 -3.13 -0.82
CA PRO A 64 6.49 -4.55 -0.66
C PRO A 64 6.60 -5.24 -2.03
N GLU A 65 7.50 -6.22 -2.15
CA GLU A 65 7.64 -6.99 -3.38
C GLU A 65 6.34 -7.74 -3.69
N THR A 66 5.90 -7.63 -4.95
CA THR A 66 4.77 -8.42 -5.43
C THR A 66 5.26 -9.84 -5.69
N VAL A 67 5.17 -10.69 -4.66
CA VAL A 67 5.36 -12.15 -4.80
C VAL A 67 4.33 -12.77 -5.74
#